data_AF-A0A847J5D1-F1
#
_entry.id   AF-A0A847J5D1-F1
#
_cell.length_a   1.000
_cell.length_b   1.000
_cell.length_c   1.000
_cell.angle_alpha   90.00
_cell.angle_beta   90.00
_cell.angle_gamma   90.00
#
_symmetry.space_group_name_H-M   'P 1'
#
loop_
_entity.id
_entity.type
_entity.pdbx_description
1 polymer ?
#
loop_
_entity_poly.entity_id
_entity_poly.type
_entity_poly.pdbx_seq_one_letter_code
_entity_poly.pdbx_strand_id
1 'polypeptide(L)' 'MPKTFTAHEALLHLMITVSMADRTMSESEIGEIGLLAETLPVFEGFDRSRLGAIAAETAEMLEAGDGLETILKRAGEA' A
#
# COMPACT_ATOMS: atom_id res chain seq x y z
N MET A 1 6.86 -5.36 -18.67
CA MET A 1 6.58 -4.05 -18.08
C MET A 1 6.21 -4.27 -16.63
N PRO A 2 6.74 -3.51 -15.66
CA PRO A 2 6.22 -3.61 -14.30
C PRO A 2 4.72 -3.31 -14.34
N LYS A 3 3.93 -4.12 -13.64
CA LYS A 3 2.49 -3.95 -13.56
C LYS A 3 2.24 -2.65 -12.79
N THR A 4 1.62 -1.67 -13.43
CA THR A 4 1.21 -0.42 -12.76
C THR A 4 0.11 -0.71 -11.75
N PHE A 5 0.10 0.04 -10.66
CA PHE A 5 -0.94 -0.07 -9.64
C PHE A 5 -2.27 0.47 -10.20
N THR A 6 -3.38 -0.06 -9.72
CA THR A 6 -4.66 0.65 -9.76
C THR A 6 -4.62 1.85 -8.82
N ALA A 7 -5.50 2.83 -9.00
CA ALA A 7 -5.59 3.99 -8.10
C ALA A 7 -5.78 3.57 -6.62
N HIS A 8 -6.57 2.54 -6.34
CA HIS A 8 -6.74 1.99 -4.99
C HIS A 8 -5.44 1.41 -4.43
N GLU A 9 -4.75 0.58 -5.21
CA GLU A 9 -3.48 -0.02 -4.80
C GLU A 9 -2.41 1.06 -4.57
N ALA A 10 -2.35 2.08 -5.43
CA ALA A 10 -1.41 3.18 -5.28
C ALA A 10 -1.57 3.89 -3.93
N LEU A 11 -2.80 4.24 -3.55
CA LEU A 11 -3.08 4.85 -2.25
C LEU A 11 -2.69 3.93 -1.09
N LEU A 12 -3.03 2.64 -1.17
CA LEU A 12 -2.71 1.67 -0.12
C LEU A 12 -1.20 1.45 0.02
N HIS A 13 -0.47 1.25 -1.09
CA HIS A 13 0.99 1.14 -1.08
C HIS A 13 1.64 2.37 -0.45
N LEU A 14 1.15 3.57 -0.75
CA LEU A 14 1.66 4.82 -0.16
C LEU A 14 1.39 4.90 1.35
N MET A 15 0.18 4.58 1.79
CA MET A 15 -0.18 4.56 3.21
C MET A 15 0.70 3.59 3.99
N ILE A 16 0.88 2.38 3.47
CA ILE A 16 1.71 1.33 4.10
C ILE A 16 3.19 1.72 4.10
N THR A 17 3.68 2.33 3.02
CA THR A 17 5.06 2.82 2.93
C THR A 17 5.37 3.86 4.01
N VAL A 18 4.44 4.79 4.26
CA VAL A 18 4.59 5.79 5.32
C VAL A 18 4.57 5.15 6.71
N SER A 19 3.67 4.19 6.95
CA SER A 19 3.64 3.43 8.22
C SER A 19 4.90 2.61 8.46
N MET A 20 5.53 2.08 7.40
CA MET A 20 6.78 1.31 7.50
C MET A 20 8.04 2.16 7.68
N ALA A 21 7.94 3.50 7.65
CA ALA A 21 9.10 4.39 7.69
C ALA A 21 9.91 4.28 8.99
N ASP A 22 9.28 3.85 10.09
CA ASP A 22 9.95 3.61 11.38
C ASP A 22 10.54 2.18 11.52
N ARG A 23 10.47 1.40 10.43
CA ARG A 23 10.91 0.00 10.27
C ARG A 23 10.02 -1.06 10.92
N THR A 24 8.84 -0.69 11.45
CA THR A 24 7.94 -1.64 12.11
C THR A 24 6.49 -1.29 11.83
N MET A 25 5.82 -2.00 10.92
CA MET A 25 4.36 -1.91 10.83
C MET A 25 3.72 -2.63 12.01
N SER A 26 3.01 -1.88 12.85
CA SER A 26 2.23 -2.42 13.95
C SER A 26 0.87 -2.96 13.46
N GLU A 27 0.32 -3.95 14.16
CA GLU A 27 -1.04 -4.45 13.90
C GLU A 27 -2.09 -3.33 13.97
N SER A 28 -1.86 -2.32 14.82
CA SER A 28 -2.70 -1.12 14.91
C SER A 28 -2.75 -0.32 13.62
N GLU A 29 -1.61 -0.11 12.95
CA GLU A 29 -1.56 0.65 11.69
C GLU A 29 -2.22 -0.11 10.54
N ILE A 30 -2.09 -1.45 10.51
CA ILE A 30 -2.85 -2.28 9.55
C ILE A 30 -4.35 -2.11 9.77
N GLY A 31 -4.78 -2.10 11.04
CA GLY A 31 -6.17 -1.87 11.42
C GLY A 31 -6.69 -0.49 11.00
N GLU A 32 -5.89 0.56 11.18
CA GLU A 32 -6.23 1.92 10.75
C GLU A 32 -6.35 2.05 9.24
N ILE A 33 -5.42 1.47 8.47
CA ILE A 33 -5.51 1.45 7.00
C ILE A 33 -6.75 0.67 6.55
N GLY A 34 -7.08 -0.44 7.22
CA GLY A 34 -8.31 -1.20 6.98
C GLY A 34 -9.58 -0.37 7.21
N LEU A 35 -9.62 0.41 8.29
CA LEU A 35 -10.72 1.32 8.59
C LEU A 35 -10.84 2.43 7.53
N LEU A 36 -9.73 2.99 7.07
CA LEU A 36 -9.73 4.01 6.01
C LEU A 36 -10.23 3.42 4.68
N ALA A 37 -9.81 2.21 4.32
CA ALA A 37 -10.30 1.50 3.14
C ALA A 37 -11.79 1.14 3.22
N GLU A 38 -12.34 1.02 4.42
CA GLU A 38 -13.78 0.78 4.65
C GLU A 38 -14.61 2.06 4.62
N THR A 39 -14.05 3.19 5.06
CA THR A 39 -14.84 4.40 5.35
C THR A 39 -14.71 5.49 4.29
N LEU A 40 -13.60 5.54 3.56
CA LEU A 40 -13.36 6.59 2.57
C LEU A 40 -14.02 6.22 1.22
N PRO A 41 -14.85 7.11 0.63
CA PRO A 41 -15.53 6.85 -0.65
C PRO A 41 -14.58 6.55 -1.81
N VAL A 42 -13.33 7.01 -1.74
CA VAL A 42 -12.31 6.75 -2.75
C VAL A 42 -11.98 5.26 -2.89
N PHE A 43 -12.34 4.42 -1.91
CA PHE A 43 -12.15 2.97 -1.94
C PHE A 43 -13.42 2.18 -2.29
N GLU A 44 -14.49 2.84 -2.76
CA GLU A 44 -15.69 2.15 -3.23
C GLU A 44 -15.37 1.13 -4.34
N GLY A 45 -15.77 -0.13 -4.13
CA GLY A 45 -15.51 -1.23 -5.06
C GLY A 45 -14.12 -1.88 -4.92
N PHE A 46 -13.29 -1.44 -3.96
CA PHE A 46 -12.05 -2.14 -3.62
C PHE A 46 -12.33 -3.46 -2.89
N ASP A 47 -11.69 -4.54 -3.34
CA ASP A 47 -11.72 -5.83 -2.65
C ASP A 47 -10.79 -5.80 -1.43
N ARG A 48 -11.38 -5.55 -0.26
CA ARG A 48 -10.66 -5.44 1.03
C ARG A 48 -9.90 -6.71 1.41
N SER A 49 -10.25 -7.89 0.88
CA SER A 49 -9.49 -9.12 1.14
C SER A 49 -8.06 -9.04 0.60
N ARG A 50 -7.81 -8.14 -0.35
CA ARG A 50 -6.49 -7.90 -0.94
C ARG A 50 -5.56 -7.05 -0.07
N LEU A 51 -6.07 -6.37 0.95
CA LEU A 51 -5.27 -5.44 1.76
C LEU A 51 -4.05 -6.12 2.39
N GLY A 52 -4.22 -7.32 2.96
CA GLY A 52 -3.12 -8.07 3.55
C GLY A 52 -2.04 -8.46 2.52
N ALA A 53 -2.45 -8.82 1.30
CA ALA A 53 -1.53 -9.15 0.22
C ALA A 53 -0.75 -7.90 -0.26
N ILE A 54 -1.42 -6.76 -0.38
CA ILE A 54 -0.80 -5.47 -0.74
C ILE A 54 0.20 -5.04 0.34
N ALA A 55 -0.12 -5.22 1.62
CA ALA A 55 0.79 -4.93 2.72
C ALA A 55 2.06 -5.78 2.67
N ALA A 56 1.90 -7.10 2.48
CA ALA A 56 3.03 -8.01 2.33
C ALA A 56 3.88 -7.66 1.09
N GLU A 57 3.27 -7.39 -0.05
CA GLU A 57 3.97 -6.97 -1.27
C GLU A 57 4.73 -5.65 -1.07
N THR A 58 4.14 -4.69 -0.35
CA THR A 58 4.81 -3.42 -0.02
C THR A 58 6.03 -3.64 0.85
N ALA A 59 5.90 -4.48 1.89
CA ALA A 59 7.01 -4.80 2.77
C ALA A 59 8.14 -5.48 2.00
N GLU A 60 7.83 -6.47 1.16
CA GLU A 60 8.81 -7.14 0.30
C GLU A 60 9.50 -6.16 -0.67
N MET A 61 8.74 -5.24 -1.28
CA MET A 61 9.32 -4.19 -2.12
C MET A 61 10.28 -3.28 -1.34
N LEU A 62 9.94 -2.88 -0.11
CA LEU A 62 10.78 -2.02 0.72
C LEU A 62 12.07 -2.68 1.21
N GLU A 63 12.16 -4.01 1.19
CA GLU A 63 13.41 -4.73 1.43
C GLU A 63 14.40 -4.63 0.25
N ALA A 64 13.91 -4.30 -0.95
CA ALA A 64 14.76 -4.09 -2.13
C ALA A 64 15.50 -2.74 -2.07
N GLY A 65 16.72 -2.70 -2.66
CA GLY A 65 17.57 -1.50 -2.64
C GLY A 65 16.99 -0.27 -3.36
N ASP A 66 16.04 -0.47 -4.28
CA ASP A 66 15.31 0.57 -5.03
C ASP A 66 13.78 0.50 -4.79
N GLY A 67 13.37 -0.11 -3.67
CA GLY A 67 11.98 -0.39 -3.34
C GLY A 67 11.10 0.84 -3.28
N LEU A 68 11.57 1.88 -2.57
CA LEU A 68 10.83 3.13 -2.41
C LEU A 68 10.61 3.83 -3.76
N GLU A 69 11.67 3.99 -4.56
CA GLU A 69 11.59 4.59 -5.89
C GLU A 69 10.64 3.81 -6.80
N THR A 70 10.66 2.47 -6.69
CA THR A 70 9.76 1.60 -7.44
C THR A 70 8.30 1.81 -7.06
N ILE A 71 7.99 1.88 -5.76
CA ILE A 71 6.64 2.15 -5.25
C ILE A 71 6.15 3.52 -5.72
N LEU A 72 6.96 4.57 -5.52
CA LEU A 72 6.60 5.94 -5.89
C LEU A 72 6.38 6.08 -7.41
N LYS A 73 7.21 5.43 -8.22
CA LYS A 73 7.04 5.43 -9.68
C LYS A 73 5.73 4.76 -10.08
N ARG A 74 5.46 3.55 -9.58
CA ARG A 74 4.23 2.82 -9.92
C ARG A 74 2.97 3.53 -9.44
N ALA A 75 3.03 4.19 -8.28
CA ALA A 75 1.93 5.00 -7.76
C ALA A 75 1.68 6.27 -8.59
N GLY A 76 2.73 6.92 -9.10
CA GLY A 76 2.61 8.09 -9.99
C GLY A 76 2.13 7.76 -11.40
N GLU A 77 2.17 6.49 -11.80
CA GLU A 77 1.70 5.97 -13.10
C GLU A 77 0.27 5.40 -13.05
N ALA A 78 -0.36 5.37 -11.87
CA ALA A 78 -1.73 4.86 -11.63
C ALA A 78 -2.80 5.89 -11.99
#